data_AF-A0A6L4ZDW9-F1
#
_entry.id   AF-A0A6L4ZDW9-F1
#
_cell.length_a   1.000
_cell.length_b   1.000
_cell.length_c   1.000
_cell.angle_alpha   90.00
_cell.angle_beta   90.00
_cell.angle_gamma   90.00
#
_symmetry.space_group_name_H-M   'P 1'
#
loop_
_entity.id
_entity.type
_entity.pdbx_description
1 polymer ?
#
loop_
_entity_poly.entity_id
_entity_poly.type
_entity_poly.pdbx_seq_one_letter_code
_entity_poly.pdbx_strand_id
1 'polypeptide(L)'
;MNRYLLRLLAVVAIVVALFSCEDEGYLNSPDAQLRFSADTITFDTIFTTIGSTTQRFTVHNPYGENILVSRIRLSGGDFSSFRLNINGEVGNEVYEIEVPARDSIFIFVEVTIDPNGQNLPMVVQDSIEFTTNSNIQNVQLIAYGQDFKLVKGETVKTTTWTAEKPYLVYDYAYVDSTSVLTIEPGTRIYFHKGAGLYVKGKIKANGTFQQQIQFLPDRLEDSYKNVPDQWNGIVLFSGSHDNVFNFCVIKNANIGLQVGTIENEGYASVKLTNSKIENMAYAGLFAIKSKIYAYNGLIANCGFYAVALLVGGEYEFYHTTIANYWGNFSTKARSTSSLVLSNVLIIKDSKGGSTTYSGDLGKATFGNSIIFGNNTQEIELGNNNKNEFNFLFENCIMQVADTFNTSNKANYKNVWKGVKYDPLFIDPYIELNYQLDTLSPAKDVGKLEFGEQFPLDILTKDRTGDSGPDVGAYERIERKNGR
;
A
#
# COMPACT_ATOMS: atom_id res chain seq x y z
N MET A 1 -43.10 35.11 63.67
CA MET A 1 -42.07 35.70 62.80
C MET A 1 -40.69 35.02 62.98
N ASN A 2 -40.20 34.79 64.21
CA ASN A 2 -38.85 34.23 64.45
C ASN A 2 -38.57 32.82 63.87
N ARG A 3 -39.56 31.92 63.78
CA ARG A 3 -39.33 30.54 63.25
C ARG A 3 -39.08 30.50 61.74
N TYR A 4 -39.68 31.40 60.97
CA TYR A 4 -39.48 31.47 59.51
C TYR A 4 -38.16 32.16 59.16
N LEU A 5 -37.76 33.16 59.95
CA LEU A 5 -36.47 33.84 59.80
C LEU A 5 -35.28 32.88 60.06
N LEU A 6 -35.38 32.02 61.09
CA LEU A 6 -34.35 31.02 61.36
C LEU A 6 -34.22 29.97 60.24
N ARG A 7 -35.34 29.56 59.65
CA ARG A 7 -35.34 28.63 58.51
C ARG A 7 -34.77 29.27 57.25
N LEU A 8 -35.05 30.55 57.01
CA LEU A 8 -34.48 31.30 55.90
C LEU A 8 -32.96 31.45 56.06
N LEU A 9 -32.48 31.77 57.26
CA LEU A 9 -31.04 31.85 57.58
C LEU A 9 -30.34 30.50 57.44
N ALA A 10 -30.98 29.39 57.83
CA ALA A 10 -30.43 28.06 57.65
C ALA A 10 -30.32 27.67 56.16
N VAL A 11 -31.32 28.00 55.34
CA VAL A 11 -31.27 27.77 53.89
C VAL A 11 -30.19 28.62 53.24
N VAL A 12 -30.06 29.91 53.62
CA VAL A 12 -28.99 30.77 53.12
C VAL A 12 -27.61 30.25 53.54
N ALA A 13 -27.44 29.77 54.77
CA ALA A 13 -26.18 29.18 55.23
C ALA A 13 -25.83 27.89 54.46
N ILE A 14 -26.83 27.05 54.14
CA ILE A 14 -26.64 25.84 53.31
C ILE A 14 -26.29 26.21 51.87
N VAL A 15 -26.93 27.25 51.31
CA VAL A 15 -26.63 27.74 49.95
C VAL A 15 -25.23 28.35 49.91
N VAL A 16 -24.81 29.12 50.91
CA VAL A 16 -23.45 29.68 51.02
C VAL A 16 -22.40 28.58 51.22
N ALA A 17 -22.72 27.51 51.96
CA ALA A 17 -21.83 26.35 52.11
C ALA A 17 -21.64 25.54 50.82
N LEU A 18 -22.56 25.65 49.85
CA LEU A 18 -22.43 25.04 48.52
C LEU A 18 -21.60 25.91 47.55
N PHE A 19 -21.23 27.13 47.94
CA PHE A 19 -20.30 28.02 47.22
C PHE A 19 -18.93 28.09 47.93
N SER A 20 -18.48 26.98 48.53
CA SER A 20 -17.06 26.85 48.88
C SER A 20 -16.27 26.77 47.58
N CYS A 21 -15.73 27.90 47.15
CA CYS A 21 -14.73 27.97 46.11
C CYS A 21 -13.53 27.12 46.58
N GLU A 22 -13.32 25.96 45.97
CA GLU A 22 -12.03 25.28 46.07
C GLU A 22 -10.99 26.25 45.47
N ASP A 23 -10.02 26.63 46.28
CA ASP A 23 -8.84 27.34 45.81
C ASP A 23 -8.03 26.29 45.05
N GLU A 24 -8.19 26.22 43.73
CA GLU A 24 -7.42 25.30 42.88
C GLU A 24 -5.96 25.78 42.85
N GLY A 25 -5.22 25.44 43.90
CA GLY A 25 -3.79 25.63 43.96
C GLY A 25 -3.07 24.71 42.97
N TYR A 26 -2.01 25.21 42.35
CA TYR A 26 -1.11 24.37 41.58
C TYR A 26 -0.22 23.52 42.50
N LEU A 27 0.09 22.31 42.04
CA LEU A 27 1.03 21.42 42.71
C LEU A 27 2.43 22.04 42.77
N ASN A 28 2.87 22.44 43.96
CA ASN A 28 4.17 23.10 44.19
C ASN A 28 5.30 22.13 44.59
N SER A 29 5.12 20.82 44.41
CA SER A 29 6.15 19.83 44.72
C SER A 29 7.33 19.94 43.73
N PRO A 30 8.58 20.08 44.20
CA PRO A 30 9.75 20.12 43.33
C PRO A 30 10.00 18.79 42.60
N ASP A 31 9.47 17.68 43.14
CA ASP A 31 9.59 16.34 42.57
C ASP A 31 8.42 15.96 41.64
N ALA A 32 7.51 16.90 41.35
CA ALA A 32 6.38 16.66 40.48
C ALA A 32 6.85 16.25 39.07
N GLN A 33 6.41 15.06 38.64
CA GLN A 33 6.70 14.49 37.32
C GLN A 33 5.43 14.27 36.51
N LEU A 34 5.46 14.76 35.27
CA LEU A 34 4.47 14.46 34.25
C LEU A 34 4.73 13.08 33.65
N ARG A 35 3.69 12.42 33.15
CA ARG A 35 3.79 11.16 32.41
C ARG A 35 3.54 11.42 30.93
N PHE A 36 4.48 11.02 30.09
CA PHE A 36 4.33 11.11 28.64
C PHE A 36 3.85 9.78 28.06
N SER A 37 3.01 9.82 27.04
CA SER A 37 2.62 8.60 26.31
C SER A 37 3.73 8.02 25.44
N ALA A 38 4.80 8.78 25.21
CA ALA A 38 5.99 8.38 24.46
C ALA A 38 7.22 9.11 25.01
N ASP A 39 8.37 8.42 25.01
CA ASP A 39 9.69 8.97 25.35
C ASP A 39 10.43 9.50 24.12
N THR A 40 10.13 8.96 22.94
CA THR A 40 10.65 9.39 21.64
C THR A 40 9.52 9.48 20.61
N ILE A 41 9.46 10.58 19.87
CA ILE A 41 8.63 10.75 18.68
C ILE A 41 9.50 10.59 17.45
N THR A 42 9.25 9.54 16.67
CA THR A 42 9.99 9.25 15.45
C THR A 42 9.15 9.57 14.21
N PHE A 43 9.76 10.25 13.25
CA PHE A 43 9.23 10.40 11.91
C PHE A 43 10.08 9.55 10.96
N ASP A 44 9.43 8.65 10.22
CA ASP A 44 10.10 7.87 9.18
C ASP A 44 10.56 8.78 8.04
N THR A 45 11.11 8.20 6.97
CA THR A 45 11.70 8.89 5.83
C THR A 45 10.74 9.94 5.28
N ILE A 46 11.08 11.21 5.49
CA ILE A 46 10.39 12.39 4.99
C ILE A 46 11.13 12.91 3.77
N PHE A 47 10.38 13.20 2.71
CA PHE A 47 10.91 13.95 1.58
C PHE A 47 11.21 15.39 2.02
N THR A 48 12.45 15.82 1.80
CA THR A 48 12.87 17.19 2.14
C THR A 48 11.94 18.22 1.47
N THR A 49 11.76 19.41 2.02
CA THR A 49 10.85 20.48 1.53
C THR A 49 9.32 20.22 1.61
N ILE A 50 8.82 18.99 1.75
CA ILE A 50 7.37 18.70 1.69
C ILE A 50 6.67 18.72 3.07
N GLY A 51 7.45 18.74 4.16
CA GLY A 51 6.92 18.67 5.52
C GLY A 51 6.39 17.27 5.84
N SER A 52 6.37 16.90 7.12
CA SER A 52 5.85 15.62 7.59
C SER A 52 4.34 15.66 7.79
N THR A 53 3.76 14.49 8.01
CA THR A 53 2.47 14.40 8.73
C THR A 53 2.66 14.78 10.19
N THR A 54 1.56 15.21 10.83
CA THR A 54 1.55 15.60 12.25
C THR A 54 1.53 14.35 13.15
N GLN A 55 2.52 14.20 14.03
CA GLN A 55 2.52 13.21 15.09
C GLN A 55 1.88 13.78 16.35
N ARG A 56 1.25 12.94 17.18
CA ARG A 56 0.66 13.39 18.46
C ARG A 56 1.09 12.52 19.62
N PHE A 57 1.22 13.14 20.79
CA PHE A 57 1.37 12.43 22.06
C PHE A 57 0.66 13.20 23.17
N THR A 58 0.45 12.55 24.30
CA THR A 58 -0.22 13.14 25.46
C THR A 58 0.74 13.34 26.62
N VAL A 59 0.53 14.43 27.33
CA VAL A 59 1.21 14.74 28.60
C VAL A 59 0.17 14.65 29.71
N HIS A 60 0.33 13.67 30.59
CA HIS A 60 -0.63 13.32 31.63
C HIS A 60 -0.16 13.77 33.01
N ASN A 61 -1.04 14.45 33.73
CA ASN A 61 -0.86 14.79 35.14
C ASN A 61 -1.40 13.64 36.02
N PRO A 62 -0.55 12.88 36.74
CA PRO A 62 -1.01 11.79 37.59
C PRO A 62 -1.56 12.23 38.96
N TYR A 63 -1.50 13.52 39.29
CA TYR A 63 -1.85 14.05 40.61
C TYR A 63 -3.30 14.55 40.65
N GLY A 64 -3.83 14.73 41.86
CA GLY A 64 -5.18 15.25 42.11
C GLY A 64 -5.28 16.77 42.11
N GLU A 65 -4.19 17.47 41.84
CA GLU A 65 -4.09 18.93 41.76
C GLU A 65 -3.57 19.32 40.37
N ASN A 66 -3.91 20.52 39.89
CA ASN A 66 -3.45 20.99 38.58
C ASN A 66 -1.92 21.21 38.61
N ILE A 67 -1.25 20.94 37.50
CA ILE A 67 0.17 21.25 37.34
C ILE A 67 0.31 22.42 36.39
N LEU A 68 1.06 23.45 36.80
CA LEU A 68 1.50 24.52 35.93
C LEU A 68 2.89 24.19 35.37
N VAL A 69 2.96 23.94 34.06
CA VAL A 69 4.21 23.78 33.34
C VAL A 69 4.69 25.18 32.98
N SER A 70 5.75 25.65 33.62
CA SER A 70 6.24 27.01 33.43
C SER A 70 6.74 27.26 32.02
N ARG A 71 7.27 26.21 31.36
CA ARG A 71 7.72 26.30 29.97
C ARG A 71 7.69 24.96 29.26
N ILE A 72 7.26 24.97 28.00
CA ILE A 72 7.44 23.87 27.05
C ILE A 72 8.15 24.45 25.82
N ARG A 73 9.27 23.85 25.41
CA ARG A 73 10.03 24.34 24.24
C ARG A 73 10.71 23.26 23.44
N LEU A 74 11.03 23.56 22.18
CA LEU A 74 12.04 22.83 21.42
C LEU A 74 13.44 23.25 21.86
N SER A 75 14.32 22.28 22.11
CA SER A 75 15.71 22.56 22.49
C SER A 75 16.47 23.29 21.37
N GLY A 76 16.16 23.02 20.10
CA GLY A 76 16.68 23.74 18.94
C GLY A 76 16.10 25.16 18.74
N GLY A 77 15.05 25.53 19.47
CA GLY A 77 14.39 26.84 19.37
C GLY A 77 13.92 27.17 17.95
N ASP A 78 14.20 28.38 17.48
CA ASP A 78 13.83 28.85 16.13
C ASP A 78 14.60 28.16 15.00
N PHE A 79 15.73 27.52 15.31
CA PHE A 79 16.52 26.75 14.34
C PHE A 79 16.07 25.29 14.24
N SER A 80 15.08 24.89 15.04
CA SER A 80 14.55 23.54 14.96
C SER A 80 13.83 23.31 13.63
N SER A 81 14.07 22.15 13.03
CA SER A 81 13.26 21.66 11.90
C SER A 81 11.86 21.22 12.35
N PHE A 82 11.63 21.09 13.67
CA PHE A 82 10.35 20.70 14.24
C PHE A 82 9.49 21.92 14.59
N ARG A 83 8.18 21.72 14.63
CA ARG A 83 7.18 22.71 15.04
C ARG A 83 6.19 22.06 15.98
N LEU A 84 5.76 22.79 17.00
CA LEU A 84 4.82 22.30 18.01
C LEU A 84 3.48 23.04 17.93
N ASN A 85 2.42 22.29 18.20
CA ASN A 85 1.13 22.80 18.65
C ASN A 85 0.77 22.11 19.97
N ILE A 86 0.64 22.91 21.03
CA ILE A 86 0.48 22.47 22.40
C ILE A 86 -0.92 22.87 22.84
N ASN A 87 -1.82 21.88 22.91
CA ASN A 87 -3.21 22.06 23.31
C ASN A 87 -3.96 23.19 22.55
N GLY A 88 -3.62 23.40 21.27
CA GLY A 88 -4.18 24.45 20.42
C GLY A 88 -3.28 25.67 20.23
N GLU A 89 -2.26 25.86 21.07
CA GLU A 89 -1.30 26.97 20.96
C GLU A 89 -0.10 26.57 20.08
N VAL A 90 0.13 27.31 19.00
CA VAL A 90 1.24 27.05 18.07
C VAL A 90 2.46 27.87 18.49
N GLY A 91 3.59 27.20 18.73
CA GLY A 91 4.84 27.88 19.08
C GLY A 91 5.96 26.90 19.39
N ASN A 92 7.20 27.28 19.08
CA ASN A 92 8.39 26.50 19.42
C ASN A 92 8.78 26.65 20.91
N GLU A 93 8.18 27.61 21.60
CA GLU A 93 8.29 27.86 23.03
C GLU A 93 6.96 28.47 23.50
N VAL A 94 6.35 27.88 24.52
CA VAL A 94 5.13 28.36 25.18
C VAL A 94 5.33 28.34 26.70
N TYR A 95 4.55 29.16 27.40
CA TYR A 95 4.71 29.41 28.83
C TYR A 95 3.40 29.18 29.58
N GLU A 96 3.51 28.89 30.87
CA GLU A 96 2.37 28.84 31.80
C GLU A 96 1.23 27.91 31.32
N ILE A 97 1.60 26.71 30.84
CA ILE A 97 0.65 25.72 30.36
C ILE A 97 0.10 24.91 31.53
N GLU A 98 -1.21 24.98 31.75
CA GLU A 98 -1.91 24.21 32.76
C GLU A 98 -2.23 22.78 32.27
N VAL A 99 -1.91 21.78 33.10
CA VAL A 99 -2.34 20.39 32.91
C VAL A 99 -3.28 20.01 34.08
N PRO A 100 -4.59 19.89 33.82
CA PRO A 100 -5.57 19.68 34.89
C PRO A 100 -5.34 18.39 35.68
N ALA A 101 -5.83 18.35 36.91
CA ALA A 101 -5.76 17.20 37.81
C ALA A 101 -6.30 15.92 37.15
N ARG A 102 -5.49 14.86 37.15
CA ARG A 102 -5.82 13.54 36.55
C ARG A 102 -6.21 13.59 35.08
N ASP A 103 -5.82 14.64 34.35
CA ASP A 103 -6.12 14.83 32.94
C ASP A 103 -4.85 14.92 32.10
N SER A 104 -5.03 15.05 30.78
CA SER A 104 -3.95 15.18 29.80
C SER A 104 -4.15 16.34 28.85
N ILE A 105 -3.03 16.89 28.40
CA ILE A 105 -2.99 17.78 27.23
C ILE A 105 -2.46 17.03 26.01
N PHE A 106 -2.81 17.51 24.82
CA PHE A 106 -2.29 17.00 23.56
C PHE A 106 -1.17 17.88 23.03
N ILE A 107 -0.10 17.25 22.54
CA ILE A 107 0.95 17.94 21.79
C ILE A 107 1.03 17.31 20.40
N PHE A 108 1.02 18.17 19.40
CA PHE A 108 1.17 17.85 18.00
C PHE A 108 2.53 18.34 17.51
N VAL A 109 3.25 17.48 16.78
CA VAL A 109 4.60 17.73 16.29
C VAL A 109 4.63 17.53 14.78
N GLU A 110 5.21 18.49 14.07
CA GLU A 110 5.51 18.40 12.64
C GLU A 110 7.00 18.66 12.42
N VAL A 111 7.54 18.18 11.30
CA VAL A 111 8.92 18.46 10.90
C VAL A 111 9.00 18.81 9.42
N THR A 112 9.80 19.82 9.08
CA THR A 112 10.17 20.14 7.71
C THR A 112 11.68 20.16 7.61
N ILE A 113 12.25 19.27 6.80
CA ILE A 113 13.69 19.12 6.65
C ILE A 113 14.13 19.83 5.37
N ASP A 114 15.12 20.71 5.51
CA ASP A 114 15.75 21.38 4.37
C ASP A 114 16.68 20.42 3.60
N PRO A 115 16.67 20.47 2.26
CA PRO A 115 17.53 19.62 1.45
C PRO A 115 19.00 20.01 1.62
N ASN A 116 19.88 19.02 1.74
CA ASN A 116 21.32 19.23 1.89
C ASN A 116 22.14 18.77 0.66
N GLY A 117 21.46 18.33 -0.40
CA GLY A 117 22.06 17.89 -1.65
C GLY A 117 22.59 16.46 -1.64
N GLN A 118 22.59 15.78 -0.49
CA GLN A 118 23.15 14.42 -0.35
C GLN A 118 22.27 13.35 -0.99
N ASN A 119 22.86 12.21 -1.33
CA ASN A 119 22.12 11.04 -1.84
C ASN A 119 21.57 10.16 -0.72
N LEU A 120 22.26 10.14 0.43
CA LEU A 120 21.92 9.29 1.57
C LEU A 120 20.86 9.96 2.47
N PRO A 121 20.00 9.17 3.14
CA PRO A 121 19.15 9.68 4.20
C PRO A 121 19.96 10.41 5.28
N MET A 122 19.40 11.49 5.81
CA MET A 122 19.94 12.25 6.93
C MET A 122 19.08 12.05 8.17
N VAL A 123 19.67 12.16 9.36
CA VAL A 123 18.94 12.09 10.63
C VAL A 123 18.94 13.49 11.25
N VAL A 124 17.76 14.00 11.55
CA VAL A 124 17.55 15.25 12.29
C VAL A 124 17.03 14.90 13.67
N GLN A 125 17.66 15.47 14.71
CA GLN A 125 17.30 15.21 16.11
C GLN A 125 17.04 16.53 16.83
N ASP A 126 16.06 16.50 17.73
CA ASP A 126 15.79 17.58 18.69
C ASP A 126 15.12 16.97 19.93
N SER A 127 14.70 17.79 20.88
CA SER A 127 13.88 17.35 22.02
C SER A 127 12.90 18.44 22.45
N ILE A 128 11.76 18.01 22.97
CA ILE A 128 10.81 18.89 23.64
C ILE A 128 11.16 18.88 25.13
N GLU A 129 11.48 20.04 25.69
CA GLU A 129 11.82 20.25 27.09
C GLU A 129 10.60 20.80 27.86
N PHE A 130 10.28 20.18 28.99
CA PHE A 130 9.20 20.56 29.90
C PHE A 130 9.81 21.00 31.23
N THR A 131 9.54 22.23 31.64
CA THR A 131 9.95 22.75 32.95
C THR A 131 8.74 22.84 33.85
N THR A 132 8.74 22.09 34.95
CA THR A 132 7.70 22.11 35.98
C THR A 132 8.36 22.31 37.34
N ASN A 133 8.07 23.40 38.04
CA ASN A 133 8.75 23.77 39.28
C ASN A 133 10.29 23.77 39.10
N SER A 134 11.01 22.86 39.76
CA SER A 134 12.46 22.67 39.62
C SER A 134 12.85 21.47 38.76
N ASN A 135 11.87 20.76 38.20
CA ASN A 135 12.07 19.54 37.44
C ASN A 135 12.04 19.82 35.93
N ILE A 136 12.95 19.17 35.20
CA ILE A 136 13.05 19.24 33.75
C ILE A 136 12.91 17.82 33.21
N GLN A 137 11.92 17.62 32.34
CA GLN A 137 11.72 16.38 31.61
C GLN A 137 11.80 16.65 30.11
N ASN A 138 12.18 15.64 29.32
CA ASN A 138 12.22 15.78 27.88
C ASN A 138 11.60 14.60 27.14
N VAL A 139 11.19 14.86 25.91
CA VAL A 139 10.76 13.87 24.92
C VAL A 139 11.66 14.05 23.70
N GLN A 140 12.28 12.97 23.24
CA GLN A 140 13.20 13.00 22.10
C GLN A 140 12.44 13.09 20.79
N LEU A 141 12.97 13.83 19.83
CA LEU A 141 12.45 13.93 18.47
C LEU A 141 13.50 13.41 17.50
N ILE A 142 13.13 12.47 16.63
CA ILE A 142 14.02 11.92 15.60
C ILE A 142 13.27 11.89 14.27
N ALA A 143 13.86 12.46 13.22
CA ALA A 143 13.31 12.42 11.87
C ALA A 143 14.37 11.97 10.86
N TYR A 144 13.98 11.11 9.92
CA TYR A 144 14.83 10.69 8.81
C TYR A 144 14.44 11.50 7.57
N GLY A 145 15.35 12.29 7.00
CA GLY A 145 15.13 13.06 5.77
C GLY A 145 15.78 12.39 4.56
N GLN A 146 15.15 12.46 3.39
CA GLN A 146 15.72 11.95 2.14
C GLN A 146 15.49 12.95 1.01
N ASP A 147 16.58 13.40 0.40
CA ASP A 147 16.52 14.16 -0.86
C ASP A 147 16.00 13.28 -2.00
N PHE A 148 15.28 13.89 -2.93
CA PHE A 148 14.65 13.21 -4.06
C PHE A 148 14.71 14.03 -5.35
N LYS A 149 14.41 13.39 -6.46
CA LYS A 149 14.19 14.02 -7.77
C LYS A 149 12.70 14.25 -7.97
N LEU A 150 12.27 15.51 -7.96
CA LEU A 150 10.87 15.88 -8.17
C LEU A 150 10.48 15.75 -9.65
N VAL A 151 9.35 15.11 -9.93
CA VAL A 151 8.69 15.06 -11.23
C VAL A 151 7.26 15.59 -11.04
N LYS A 152 7.00 16.82 -11.50
CA LYS A 152 5.75 17.53 -11.19
C LYS A 152 5.02 17.94 -12.46
N GLY A 153 4.07 17.09 -12.86
CA GLY A 153 3.11 17.41 -13.93
C GLY A 153 3.79 17.67 -15.27
N GLU A 154 4.78 16.85 -15.63
CA GLU A 154 5.62 17.10 -16.80
C GLU A 154 5.65 15.91 -17.78
N THR A 155 5.94 16.25 -19.04
CA THR A 155 6.24 15.27 -20.08
C THR A 155 7.70 14.86 -19.97
N VAL A 156 7.92 13.61 -19.58
CA VAL A 156 9.22 12.97 -19.46
C VAL A 156 9.76 12.67 -20.87
N LYS A 157 10.85 13.35 -21.24
CA LYS A 157 11.63 13.02 -22.44
C LYS A 157 12.34 11.68 -22.28
N THR A 158 12.90 11.13 -23.36
CA THR A 158 13.79 9.96 -23.26
C THR A 158 14.87 10.20 -22.22
N THR A 159 14.84 9.40 -21.16
CA THR A 159 15.69 9.58 -19.99
C THR A 159 15.85 8.27 -19.23
N THR A 160 16.81 8.27 -18.30
CA THR A 160 17.07 7.16 -17.39
C THR A 160 16.88 7.62 -15.95
N TRP A 161 16.04 6.90 -15.22
CA TRP A 161 15.89 7.03 -13.79
C TRP A 161 16.82 6.03 -13.08
N THR A 162 17.77 6.56 -12.33
CA THR A 162 18.81 5.82 -11.59
C THR A 162 18.45 5.64 -10.11
N ALA A 163 19.10 4.68 -9.43
CA ALA A 163 18.89 4.43 -8.00
C ALA A 163 19.60 5.42 -7.04
N GLU A 164 20.30 6.43 -7.57
CA GLU A 164 21.10 7.38 -6.77
C GLU A 164 20.26 8.18 -5.77
N LYS A 165 19.06 8.62 -6.21
CA LYS A 165 18.06 9.29 -5.39
C LYS A 165 16.68 8.77 -5.76
N PRO A 166 15.74 8.68 -4.81
CA PRO A 166 14.36 8.38 -5.13
C PRO A 166 13.75 9.47 -6.02
N TYR A 167 12.73 9.11 -6.80
CA TYR A 167 11.90 10.03 -7.56
C TYR A 167 10.59 10.24 -6.81
N LEU A 168 10.07 11.47 -6.80
CA LEU A 168 8.73 11.78 -6.32
C LEU A 168 7.89 12.36 -7.45
N VAL A 169 6.83 11.65 -7.83
CA VAL A 169 5.84 12.10 -8.81
C VAL A 169 4.69 12.77 -8.05
N TYR A 170 4.57 14.09 -8.16
CA TYR A 170 3.58 14.85 -7.36
C TYR A 170 2.21 14.99 -8.04
N ASP A 171 2.17 15.09 -9.38
CA ASP A 171 0.92 15.20 -10.15
C ASP A 171 0.87 14.09 -11.21
N TYR A 172 1.79 14.13 -12.17
CA TYR A 172 1.95 13.04 -13.12
C TYR A 172 3.33 13.06 -13.75
N ALA A 173 3.72 11.90 -14.26
CA ALA A 173 4.81 11.73 -15.19
C ALA A 173 4.23 11.20 -16.51
N TYR A 174 4.41 11.93 -17.60
CA TYR A 174 3.88 11.52 -18.92
C TYR A 174 5.01 11.17 -19.88
N VAL A 175 5.11 9.91 -20.30
CA VAL A 175 6.10 9.47 -21.30
C VAL A 175 5.45 9.52 -22.68
N ASP A 176 5.81 10.54 -23.47
CA ASP A 176 5.22 10.73 -24.80
C ASP A 176 5.54 9.58 -25.76
N SER A 177 4.72 9.43 -26.81
CA SER A 177 4.82 8.43 -27.89
C SER A 177 6.23 8.22 -28.48
N THR A 178 7.06 9.25 -28.51
CA THR A 178 8.44 9.18 -29.06
C THR A 178 9.51 8.95 -28.00
N SER A 179 9.13 8.88 -26.73
CA SER A 179 10.04 8.84 -25.59
C SER A 179 10.17 7.45 -24.98
N VAL A 180 11.35 7.19 -24.42
CA VAL A 180 11.64 5.97 -23.66
C VAL A 180 12.06 6.33 -22.25
N LEU A 181 11.30 5.87 -21.26
CA LEU A 181 11.69 5.95 -19.85
C LEU A 181 12.38 4.63 -19.46
N THR A 182 13.68 4.72 -19.17
CA THR A 182 14.46 3.59 -18.63
C THR A 182 14.56 3.73 -17.12
N ILE A 183 14.31 2.67 -16.37
CA ILE A 183 14.40 2.66 -14.91
C ILE A 183 15.40 1.55 -14.51
N GLU A 184 16.47 1.95 -13.84
CA GLU A 184 17.57 1.06 -13.47
C GLU A 184 17.26 0.26 -12.20
N PRO A 185 17.93 -0.89 -11.98
CA PRO A 185 17.77 -1.68 -10.76
C PRO A 185 17.90 -0.87 -9.48
N GLY A 186 17.05 -1.15 -8.50
CA GLY A 186 17.05 -0.49 -7.18
C GLY A 186 16.44 0.91 -7.15
N THR A 187 15.92 1.40 -8.28
CA THR A 187 15.26 2.71 -8.32
C THR A 187 13.96 2.70 -7.52
N ARG A 188 13.81 3.73 -6.66
CA ARG A 188 12.62 3.97 -5.83
C ARG A 188 11.83 5.14 -6.41
N ILE A 189 10.56 4.91 -6.70
CA ILE A 189 9.66 5.90 -7.30
C ILE A 189 8.44 6.00 -6.39
N TYR A 190 8.26 7.19 -5.85
CA TYR A 190 7.16 7.52 -4.96
C TYR A 190 6.13 8.36 -5.69
N PHE A 191 4.85 8.14 -5.39
CA PHE A 191 3.74 8.84 -5.98
C PHE A 191 2.94 9.54 -4.88
N HIS A 192 2.70 10.83 -5.08
CA HIS A 192 1.79 11.60 -4.26
C HIS A 192 0.33 11.17 -4.49
N LYS A 193 -0.55 11.52 -3.56
CA LYS A 193 -1.98 11.24 -3.70
C LYS A 193 -2.57 11.85 -4.96
N GLY A 194 -3.20 11.00 -5.76
CA GLY A 194 -3.78 11.38 -7.05
C GLY A 194 -2.77 11.38 -8.21
N ALA A 195 -1.50 11.07 -7.96
CA ALA A 195 -0.48 11.05 -8.99
C ALA A 195 -0.49 9.78 -9.85
N GLY A 196 0.03 9.86 -11.07
CA GLY A 196 0.12 8.70 -11.97
C GLY A 196 1.29 8.75 -12.95
N LEU A 197 1.65 7.57 -13.46
CA LEU A 197 2.62 7.42 -14.55
C LEU A 197 1.91 6.98 -15.81
N TYR A 198 1.93 7.84 -16.83
CA TYR A 198 1.15 7.67 -18.05
C TYR A 198 2.10 7.50 -19.24
N VAL A 199 2.08 6.34 -19.88
CA VAL A 199 3.07 5.92 -20.87
C VAL A 199 2.42 5.72 -22.22
N LYS A 200 2.61 6.67 -23.12
CA LYS A 200 2.24 6.53 -24.54
C LYS A 200 3.40 6.03 -25.38
N GLY A 201 4.63 6.37 -24.98
CA GLY A 201 5.88 5.83 -25.55
C GLY A 201 6.21 4.45 -24.99
N LYS A 202 7.39 4.33 -24.39
CA LYS A 202 7.90 3.04 -23.87
C LYS A 202 8.47 3.19 -22.47
N ILE A 203 8.22 2.20 -21.62
CA ILE A 203 8.87 2.06 -20.30
C ILE A 203 9.69 0.78 -20.23
N LYS A 204 10.91 0.88 -19.68
CA LYS A 204 11.85 -0.22 -19.46
C LYS A 204 12.30 -0.23 -18.01
N ALA A 205 11.52 -0.86 -17.15
CA ALA A 205 11.85 -1.11 -15.75
C ALA A 205 12.46 -2.51 -15.61
N ASN A 206 13.79 -2.59 -15.62
CA ASN A 206 14.53 -3.86 -15.55
C ASN A 206 15.33 -3.94 -14.25
N GLY A 207 14.67 -4.34 -13.16
CA GLY A 207 15.34 -4.60 -11.89
C GLY A 207 16.05 -5.96 -11.85
N THR A 208 16.60 -6.27 -10.69
CA THR A 208 17.17 -7.59 -10.35
C THR A 208 16.56 -8.11 -9.06
N PHE A 209 16.79 -9.39 -8.73
CA PHE A 209 16.31 -9.96 -7.46
C PHE A 209 16.83 -9.19 -6.23
N GLN A 210 18.10 -8.77 -6.25
CA GLN A 210 18.74 -8.03 -5.17
C GLN A 210 18.37 -6.53 -5.18
N GLN A 211 18.04 -5.99 -6.35
CA GLN A 211 17.76 -4.56 -6.54
C GLN A 211 16.46 -4.40 -7.33
N GLN A 212 15.35 -4.72 -6.67
CA GLN A 212 14.02 -4.55 -7.23
C GLN A 212 13.70 -3.07 -7.46
N ILE A 213 12.94 -2.77 -8.51
CA ILE A 213 12.41 -1.43 -8.75
C ILE A 213 11.10 -1.29 -7.98
N GLN A 214 10.92 -0.17 -7.29
CA GLN A 214 9.78 0.04 -6.40
C GLN A 214 8.92 1.22 -6.86
N PHE A 215 7.62 0.98 -7.03
CA PHE A 215 6.58 1.97 -7.30
C PHE A 215 5.64 2.01 -6.09
N LEU A 216 5.78 3.04 -5.27
CA LEU A 216 5.20 3.13 -3.93
C LEU A 216 4.49 4.48 -3.71
N PRO A 217 3.59 4.60 -2.73
CA PRO A 217 3.11 5.91 -2.30
C PRO A 217 4.18 6.69 -1.54
N ASP A 218 4.08 8.01 -1.53
CA ASP A 218 4.98 8.90 -0.78
C ASP A 218 4.70 8.96 0.73
N ARG A 219 3.62 8.33 1.18
CA ARG A 219 3.28 8.11 2.60
C ARG A 219 3.98 6.87 3.13
N LEU A 220 5.09 7.09 3.84
CA LEU A 220 6.00 6.03 4.30
C LEU A 220 5.72 5.57 5.73
N GLU A 221 4.74 6.16 6.43
CA GLU A 221 4.43 5.77 7.81
C GLU A 221 3.92 4.32 7.89
N ASP A 222 4.27 3.61 8.97
CA ASP A 222 3.87 2.21 9.18
C ASP A 222 2.35 1.98 9.10
N SER A 223 1.56 2.93 9.62
CA SER A 223 0.09 2.88 9.55
C SER A 223 -0.47 3.00 8.13
N TYR A 224 0.33 3.49 7.17
CA TYR A 224 0.00 3.64 5.75
C TYR A 224 0.69 2.60 4.85
N LYS A 225 1.59 1.78 5.39
CA LYS A 225 2.39 0.78 4.68
C LYS A 225 1.59 -0.11 3.72
N ASN A 226 0.37 -0.47 4.10
CA ASN A 226 -0.54 -1.29 3.30
C ASN A 226 -1.90 -0.60 3.11
N VAL A 227 -1.99 0.73 3.15
CA VAL A 227 -3.25 1.42 2.81
C VAL A 227 -3.33 1.58 1.29
N PRO A 228 -4.38 1.08 0.60
CA PRO A 228 -4.55 1.24 -0.84
C PRO A 228 -5.07 2.65 -1.22
N ASP A 229 -5.28 2.91 -2.52
CA ASP A 229 -5.80 4.19 -3.03
C ASP A 229 -4.93 5.42 -2.69
N GLN A 230 -3.61 5.22 -2.57
CA GLN A 230 -2.68 6.30 -2.25
C GLN A 230 -2.16 7.02 -3.49
N TRP A 231 -2.36 6.48 -4.70
CA TRP A 231 -2.01 7.09 -5.98
C TRP A 231 -2.81 6.40 -7.11
N ASN A 232 -2.88 6.98 -8.31
CA ASN A 232 -3.80 6.51 -9.35
C ASN A 232 -3.34 5.20 -9.99
N GLY A 233 -2.06 5.09 -10.35
CA GLY A 233 -1.53 3.92 -11.04
C GLY A 233 -0.57 4.21 -12.18
N ILE A 234 -0.15 3.14 -12.85
CA ILE A 234 0.61 3.18 -14.10
C ILE A 234 -0.32 2.83 -15.25
N VAL A 235 -0.36 3.65 -16.30
CA VAL A 235 -1.17 3.41 -17.50
C VAL A 235 -0.27 3.31 -18.72
N LEU A 236 -0.35 2.18 -19.43
CA LEU A 236 0.21 2.02 -20.76
C LEU A 236 -0.91 2.25 -21.77
N PHE A 237 -0.88 3.35 -22.51
CA PHE A 237 -1.94 3.64 -23.50
C PHE A 237 -1.90 2.66 -24.66
N SER A 238 -3.03 2.42 -25.32
CA SER A 238 -3.02 1.73 -26.60
C SER A 238 -2.09 2.47 -27.59
N GLY A 239 -1.19 1.73 -28.24
CA GLY A 239 -0.05 2.25 -29.01
C GLY A 239 1.29 2.19 -28.27
N SER A 240 1.29 2.01 -26.94
CA SER A 240 2.51 1.79 -26.17
C SER A 240 2.93 0.31 -26.26
N HIS A 241 4.10 0.08 -26.85
CA HIS A 241 4.58 -1.27 -27.17
C HIS A 241 5.93 -1.58 -26.55
N ASP A 242 6.20 -2.87 -26.38
CA ASP A 242 7.43 -3.43 -25.82
C ASP A 242 7.74 -2.89 -24.42
N ASN A 243 6.73 -2.67 -23.59
CA ASN A 243 6.98 -2.25 -22.21
C ASN A 243 7.54 -3.42 -21.40
N VAL A 244 8.40 -3.12 -20.42
CA VAL A 244 9.01 -4.15 -19.58
C VAL A 244 8.94 -3.73 -18.12
N PHE A 245 8.46 -4.67 -17.30
CA PHE A 245 8.53 -4.65 -15.84
C PHE A 245 9.14 -5.98 -15.40
N ASN A 246 10.40 -5.96 -15.03
CA ASN A 246 11.13 -7.12 -14.51
C ASN A 246 11.64 -6.80 -13.11
N PHE A 247 11.42 -7.70 -12.14
CA PHE A 247 11.76 -7.47 -10.73
C PHE A 247 11.24 -6.13 -10.20
N CYS A 248 9.96 -5.87 -10.44
CA CYS A 248 9.27 -4.68 -9.98
C CYS A 248 8.31 -5.01 -8.83
N VAL A 249 8.15 -4.07 -7.90
CA VAL A 249 7.16 -4.09 -6.84
C VAL A 249 6.27 -2.86 -6.98
N ILE A 250 4.98 -3.05 -7.23
CA ILE A 250 3.98 -2.00 -7.41
C ILE A 250 2.95 -2.17 -6.30
N LYS A 251 2.77 -1.15 -5.44
CA LYS A 251 1.89 -1.25 -4.28
C LYS A 251 0.98 -0.03 -4.07
N ASN A 252 -0.16 -0.28 -3.42
CA ASN A 252 -1.00 0.73 -2.76
C ASN A 252 -1.65 1.78 -3.70
N ALA A 253 -1.81 1.45 -4.98
CA ALA A 253 -2.48 2.31 -5.95
C ALA A 253 -4.00 2.11 -5.93
N ASN A 254 -4.71 2.91 -6.72
CA ASN A 254 -6.07 2.59 -7.14
C ASN A 254 -6.06 1.43 -8.14
N ILE A 255 -5.35 1.59 -9.25
CA ILE A 255 -5.04 0.53 -10.22
C ILE A 255 -3.53 0.36 -10.28
N GLY A 256 -3.00 -0.85 -10.10
CA GLY A 256 -1.56 -1.08 -10.12
C GLY A 256 -0.94 -0.80 -11.50
N LEU A 257 -1.36 -1.59 -12.48
CA LEU A 257 -0.93 -1.47 -13.87
C LEU A 257 -2.13 -1.62 -14.80
N GLN A 258 -2.45 -0.54 -15.52
CA GLN A 258 -3.38 -0.57 -16.62
C GLN A 258 -2.63 -0.75 -17.95
N VAL A 259 -3.08 -1.72 -18.76
CA VAL A 259 -2.50 -2.03 -20.07
C VAL A 259 -3.59 -1.85 -21.13
N GLY A 260 -3.42 -0.85 -21.97
CA GLY A 260 -4.38 -0.46 -22.99
C GLY A 260 -5.47 0.47 -22.45
N THR A 261 -6.06 1.20 -23.38
CA THR A 261 -7.12 2.17 -23.13
C THR A 261 -8.22 2.01 -24.18
N ILE A 262 -9.44 2.32 -23.76
CA ILE A 262 -10.62 2.14 -24.62
C ILE A 262 -10.77 3.27 -25.65
N GLU A 263 -10.20 4.44 -25.36
CA GLU A 263 -10.30 5.66 -26.16
C GLU A 263 -9.29 5.69 -27.31
N ASN A 264 -8.27 4.84 -27.28
CA ASN A 264 -7.19 4.83 -28.26
C ASN A 264 -7.24 3.57 -29.12
N GLU A 265 -6.99 3.74 -30.42
CA GLU A 265 -6.89 2.62 -31.35
C GLU A 265 -5.67 1.72 -31.05
N GLY A 266 -5.71 0.50 -31.57
CA GLY A 266 -4.65 -0.48 -31.40
C GLY A 266 -4.72 -1.25 -30.08
N TYR A 267 -3.55 -1.55 -29.52
CA TYR A 267 -3.35 -2.32 -28.30
C TYR A 267 -2.11 -1.80 -27.57
N ALA A 268 -1.95 -2.12 -26.28
CA ALA A 268 -0.69 -1.95 -25.57
C ALA A 268 -0.03 -3.32 -25.34
N SER A 269 1.30 -3.36 -25.23
CA SER A 269 2.02 -4.60 -24.90
C SER A 269 2.99 -4.44 -23.75
N VAL A 270 3.06 -5.48 -22.89
CA VAL A 270 3.98 -5.50 -21.75
C VAL A 270 4.49 -6.92 -21.45
N LYS A 271 5.78 -7.00 -21.10
CA LYS A 271 6.40 -8.15 -20.46
C LYS A 271 6.48 -7.89 -18.95
N LEU A 272 5.75 -8.66 -18.15
CA LEU A 272 5.67 -8.52 -16.69
C LEU A 272 6.26 -9.76 -16.01
N THR A 273 7.49 -9.68 -15.53
CA THR A 273 8.24 -10.87 -15.09
C THR A 273 8.85 -10.69 -13.72
N ASN A 274 8.87 -11.74 -12.90
CA ASN A 274 9.48 -11.75 -11.56
C ASN A 274 9.00 -10.56 -10.68
N SER A 275 7.74 -10.15 -10.84
CA SER A 275 7.23 -8.88 -10.31
C SER A 275 6.01 -9.08 -9.43
N LYS A 276 5.79 -8.13 -8.53
CA LYS A 276 4.68 -8.12 -7.58
C LYS A 276 3.80 -6.89 -7.80
N ILE A 277 2.49 -7.10 -7.87
CA ILE A 277 1.48 -6.05 -7.90
C ILE A 277 0.50 -6.34 -6.77
N GLU A 278 0.53 -5.55 -5.71
CA GLU A 278 -0.13 -5.91 -4.46
C GLU A 278 -0.89 -4.73 -3.87
N ASN A 279 -2.00 -5.05 -3.19
CA ASN A 279 -2.73 -4.10 -2.35
C ASN A 279 -3.30 -2.90 -3.13
N MET A 280 -4.17 -3.18 -4.10
CA MET A 280 -4.81 -2.14 -4.93
C MET A 280 -6.27 -1.90 -4.54
N ALA A 281 -6.75 -0.67 -4.61
CA ALA A 281 -8.14 -0.35 -4.25
C ALA A 281 -9.15 -0.91 -5.25
N TYR A 282 -8.81 -0.85 -6.54
CA TYR A 282 -9.65 -1.34 -7.63
C TYR A 282 -9.07 -2.60 -8.25
N ALA A 283 -7.94 -2.49 -8.98
CA ALA A 283 -7.37 -3.63 -9.68
C ALA A 283 -5.85 -3.71 -9.62
N GLY A 284 -5.31 -4.93 -9.56
CA GLY A 284 -3.88 -5.18 -9.69
C GLY A 284 -3.41 -4.91 -11.12
N LEU A 285 -3.80 -5.80 -12.02
CA LEU A 285 -3.57 -5.70 -13.46
C LEU A 285 -4.89 -5.50 -14.19
N PHE A 286 -5.03 -4.39 -14.90
CA PHE A 286 -6.26 -4.04 -15.63
C PHE A 286 -5.95 -3.86 -17.12
N ALA A 287 -6.27 -4.86 -17.92
CA ALA A 287 -5.97 -4.89 -19.34
C ALA A 287 -7.23 -4.68 -20.19
N ILE A 288 -7.14 -3.81 -21.19
CA ILE A 288 -8.17 -3.61 -22.21
C ILE A 288 -7.52 -3.86 -23.57
N LYS A 289 -8.01 -4.82 -24.35
CA LYS A 289 -7.57 -5.11 -25.73
C LYS A 289 -6.04 -5.05 -25.87
N SER A 290 -5.34 -5.91 -25.14
CA SER A 290 -3.89 -5.79 -24.92
C SER A 290 -3.13 -7.09 -25.06
N LYS A 291 -1.80 -6.99 -25.10
CA LYS A 291 -0.90 -8.15 -25.17
C LYS A 291 -0.01 -8.23 -23.93
N ILE A 292 -0.11 -9.31 -23.16
CA ILE A 292 0.67 -9.47 -21.92
C ILE A 292 1.37 -10.83 -21.94
N TYR A 293 2.68 -10.79 -21.74
CA TYR A 293 3.48 -11.98 -21.47
C TYR A 293 4.05 -11.88 -20.05
N ALA A 294 3.62 -12.77 -19.16
CA ALA A 294 3.97 -12.73 -17.77
C ALA A 294 4.44 -14.09 -17.24
N TYR A 295 5.44 -14.06 -16.37
CA TYR A 295 5.82 -15.24 -15.60
C TYR A 295 6.44 -14.87 -14.25
N ASN A 296 6.40 -15.79 -13.28
CA ASN A 296 6.86 -15.56 -11.91
C ASN A 296 6.25 -14.29 -11.29
N GLY A 297 4.95 -14.10 -11.52
CA GLY A 297 4.23 -12.91 -11.07
C GLY A 297 3.38 -13.18 -9.83
N LEU A 298 3.34 -12.24 -8.89
CA LEU A 298 2.34 -12.20 -7.83
C LEU A 298 1.42 -11.00 -8.06
N ILE A 299 0.12 -11.25 -8.18
CA ILE A 299 -0.89 -10.19 -8.29
C ILE A 299 -1.93 -10.44 -7.21
N ALA A 300 -1.98 -9.60 -6.18
CA ALA A 300 -2.64 -9.97 -4.94
C ALA A 300 -3.33 -8.84 -4.19
N ASN A 301 -4.31 -9.25 -3.35
CA ASN A 301 -5.07 -8.41 -2.42
C ASN A 301 -5.61 -7.12 -3.07
N CYS A 302 -6.66 -7.22 -3.88
CA CYS A 302 -7.24 -6.10 -4.61
C CYS A 302 -8.73 -5.94 -4.29
N GLY A 303 -9.19 -4.71 -4.09
CA GLY A 303 -10.57 -4.44 -3.66
C GLY A 303 -11.64 -4.93 -4.62
N PHE A 304 -11.33 -5.02 -5.92
CA PHE A 304 -12.19 -5.65 -6.92
C PHE A 304 -11.48 -6.81 -7.62
N TYR A 305 -10.65 -6.54 -8.63
CA TYR A 305 -10.04 -7.59 -9.45
C TYR A 305 -8.55 -7.67 -9.16
N ALA A 306 -8.00 -8.85 -8.91
CA ALA A 306 -6.54 -8.96 -8.97
C ALA A 306 -6.09 -8.78 -10.44
N VAL A 307 -6.77 -9.47 -11.36
CA VAL A 307 -6.51 -9.36 -12.80
C VAL A 307 -7.83 -9.22 -13.56
N ALA A 308 -7.96 -8.17 -14.36
CA ALA A 308 -9.06 -7.98 -15.29
C ALA A 308 -8.54 -7.90 -16.73
N LEU A 309 -8.96 -8.83 -17.57
CA LEU A 309 -8.58 -8.93 -18.98
C LEU A 309 -9.84 -8.73 -19.84
N LEU A 310 -10.03 -7.52 -20.36
CA LEU A 310 -11.29 -7.07 -20.93
C LEU A 310 -11.14 -6.72 -22.41
N VAL A 311 -12.25 -6.85 -23.15
CA VAL A 311 -12.34 -6.49 -24.58
C VAL A 311 -11.37 -7.30 -25.46
N GLY A 312 -11.07 -8.54 -25.06
CA GLY A 312 -10.17 -9.44 -25.78
C GLY A 312 -8.70 -9.09 -25.63
N GLY A 313 -7.83 -9.71 -26.44
CA GLY A 313 -6.38 -9.58 -26.33
C GLY A 313 -5.62 -10.90 -26.47
N GLU A 314 -4.32 -10.85 -26.17
CA GLU A 314 -3.41 -12.00 -26.17
C GLU A 314 -2.65 -12.05 -24.85
N TYR A 315 -2.85 -13.12 -24.08
CA TYR A 315 -2.35 -13.21 -22.71
C TYR A 315 -1.65 -14.54 -22.46
N GLU A 316 -0.54 -14.47 -21.74
CA GLU A 316 0.20 -15.63 -21.27
C GLU A 316 0.70 -15.38 -19.85
N PHE A 317 0.37 -16.29 -18.94
CA PHE A 317 0.79 -16.28 -17.55
C PHE A 317 1.35 -17.66 -17.19
N TYR A 318 2.61 -17.71 -16.79
CA TYR A 318 3.26 -18.94 -16.33
C TYR A 318 3.77 -18.77 -14.92
N HIS A 319 3.60 -19.76 -14.03
CA HIS A 319 4.06 -19.62 -12.64
C HIS A 319 3.59 -18.30 -12.01
N THR A 320 2.31 -17.96 -12.20
CA THR A 320 1.71 -16.73 -11.67
C THR A 320 0.72 -17.07 -10.57
N THR A 321 0.84 -16.36 -9.45
CA THR A 321 -0.13 -16.43 -8.36
C THR A 321 -1.02 -15.20 -8.41
N ILE A 322 -2.30 -15.41 -8.67
CA ILE A 322 -3.36 -14.42 -8.61
C ILE A 322 -4.18 -14.71 -7.34
N ALA A 323 -3.88 -14.00 -6.26
CA ALA A 323 -4.38 -14.32 -4.92
C ALA A 323 -5.12 -13.14 -4.28
N ASN A 324 -6.45 -13.22 -4.16
CA ASN A 324 -7.24 -12.09 -3.68
C ASN A 324 -7.92 -12.36 -2.33
N TYR A 325 -7.24 -11.99 -1.24
CA TYR A 325 -7.70 -12.16 0.13
C TYR A 325 -8.13 -10.82 0.75
N TRP A 326 -8.88 -10.04 -0.02
CA TRP A 326 -9.36 -8.72 0.41
C TRP A 326 -10.32 -8.81 1.60
N GLY A 327 -10.03 -8.09 2.68
CA GLY A 327 -10.91 -8.06 3.86
C GLY A 327 -10.54 -7.07 4.97
N ASN A 328 -9.29 -6.61 5.04
CA ASN A 328 -8.81 -5.81 6.18
C ASN A 328 -9.00 -4.30 6.03
N PHE A 329 -9.44 -3.81 4.86
CA PHE A 329 -9.49 -2.38 4.54
C PHE A 329 -10.90 -1.81 4.36
N SER A 330 -11.92 -2.67 4.32
CA SER A 330 -13.31 -2.28 4.10
C SER A 330 -14.24 -3.18 4.90
N THR A 331 -15.30 -2.59 5.46
CA THR A 331 -16.38 -3.34 6.11
C THR A 331 -17.24 -4.11 5.10
N LYS A 332 -17.13 -3.81 3.81
CA LYS A 332 -17.80 -4.55 2.73
C LYS A 332 -16.85 -5.59 2.16
N ALA A 333 -17.30 -6.84 2.19
CA ALA A 333 -16.65 -7.94 1.49
C ALA A 333 -16.59 -7.65 -0.03
N ARG A 334 -15.51 -8.10 -0.66
CA ARG A 334 -15.33 -8.03 -2.11
C ARG A 334 -16.37 -8.91 -2.80
N SER A 335 -17.04 -8.39 -3.82
CA SER A 335 -18.10 -9.10 -4.55
C SER A 335 -17.70 -9.58 -5.95
N THR A 336 -16.54 -9.16 -6.45
CA THR A 336 -16.02 -9.53 -7.77
C THR A 336 -15.14 -10.76 -7.71
N SER A 337 -14.94 -11.43 -8.84
CA SER A 337 -13.94 -12.48 -9.01
C SER A 337 -12.52 -11.91 -9.00
N SER A 338 -11.52 -12.68 -8.56
CA SER A 338 -10.11 -12.31 -8.61
C SER A 338 -9.61 -12.12 -10.05
N LEU A 339 -9.94 -13.07 -10.94
CA LEU A 339 -9.65 -13.03 -12.37
C LEU A 339 -10.95 -12.88 -13.17
N VAL A 340 -11.01 -11.87 -14.04
CA VAL A 340 -12.02 -11.80 -15.10
C VAL A 340 -11.37 -11.84 -16.48
N LEU A 341 -11.91 -12.68 -17.35
CA LEU A 341 -11.53 -12.79 -18.75
C LEU A 341 -12.76 -12.54 -19.61
N SER A 342 -12.76 -11.46 -20.39
CA SER A 342 -13.91 -11.12 -21.22
C SER A 342 -13.54 -10.53 -22.57
N ASN A 343 -14.24 -10.96 -23.62
CA ASN A 343 -14.18 -10.37 -24.95
C ASN A 343 -15.20 -9.23 -25.16
N VAL A 344 -15.89 -8.81 -24.10
CA VAL A 344 -16.90 -7.75 -24.14
C VAL A 344 -16.90 -6.93 -22.85
N LEU A 345 -17.13 -5.64 -22.97
CA LEU A 345 -17.34 -4.73 -21.84
C LEU A 345 -18.55 -3.86 -22.14
N ILE A 346 -19.54 -3.88 -21.25
CA ILE A 346 -20.76 -3.08 -21.37
C ILE A 346 -20.72 -1.99 -20.30
N ILE A 347 -20.60 -0.75 -20.72
CA ILE A 347 -20.62 0.42 -19.85
C ILE A 347 -22.01 1.03 -19.91
N LYS A 348 -22.73 1.00 -18.80
CA LYS A 348 -24.05 1.65 -18.68
C LYS A 348 -23.85 3.15 -18.48
N ASP A 349 -24.63 3.95 -19.17
CA ASP A 349 -24.65 5.40 -18.96
C ASP A 349 -25.57 5.78 -17.79
N SER A 350 -25.44 7.02 -17.32
CA SER A 350 -26.26 7.57 -16.22
C SER A 350 -27.72 7.87 -16.62
N LYS A 351 -28.06 7.76 -17.90
CA LYS A 351 -29.39 8.03 -18.48
C LYS A 351 -30.15 6.76 -18.90
N GLY A 352 -29.60 5.58 -18.61
CA GLY A 352 -30.21 4.27 -18.90
C GLY A 352 -29.82 3.61 -20.23
N GLY A 353 -28.94 4.20 -21.04
CA GLY A 353 -28.31 3.57 -22.21
C GLY A 353 -27.04 2.77 -21.86
N SER A 354 -26.41 2.17 -22.87
CA SER A 354 -25.18 1.40 -22.69
C SER A 354 -24.29 1.43 -23.94
N THR A 355 -22.99 1.60 -23.73
CA THR A 355 -21.96 1.43 -24.76
C THR A 355 -21.32 0.06 -24.62
N THR A 356 -21.23 -0.68 -25.72
CA THR A 356 -20.60 -2.00 -25.75
C THR A 356 -19.28 -1.93 -26.51
N TYR A 357 -18.23 -2.43 -25.88
CA TYR A 357 -16.92 -2.63 -26.49
C TYR A 357 -16.67 -4.12 -26.59
N SER A 358 -16.19 -4.60 -27.73
CA SER A 358 -15.82 -6.01 -27.90
C SER A 358 -14.57 -6.15 -28.76
N GLY A 359 -13.89 -7.26 -28.61
CA GLY A 359 -12.67 -7.57 -29.35
C GLY A 359 -12.32 -9.05 -29.23
N ASP A 360 -11.54 -9.56 -30.17
CA ASP A 360 -11.17 -10.97 -30.18
C ASP A 360 -10.20 -11.29 -29.04
N LEU A 361 -10.54 -12.33 -28.26
CA LEU A 361 -9.60 -12.96 -27.35
C LEU A 361 -8.90 -14.09 -28.11
N GLY A 362 -7.83 -13.73 -28.82
CA GLY A 362 -7.10 -14.65 -29.68
C GLY A 362 -6.34 -15.72 -28.90
N LYS A 363 -5.85 -15.39 -27.69
CA LYS A 363 -5.18 -16.34 -26.79
C LYS A 363 -5.23 -15.87 -25.33
N ALA A 364 -5.49 -16.77 -24.39
CA ALA A 364 -5.25 -16.57 -22.96
C ALA A 364 -4.77 -17.87 -22.32
N THR A 365 -3.47 -18.00 -22.07
CA THR A 365 -2.88 -19.19 -21.45
C THR A 365 -2.47 -18.91 -20.01
N PHE A 366 -2.89 -19.77 -19.10
CA PHE A 366 -2.43 -19.84 -17.71
C PHE A 366 -1.79 -21.21 -17.49
N GLY A 367 -0.48 -21.24 -17.29
CA GLY A 367 0.30 -22.47 -17.07
C GLY A 367 0.92 -22.47 -15.66
N ASN A 368 0.87 -23.59 -14.93
CA ASN A 368 1.43 -23.70 -13.57
C ASN A 368 1.04 -22.51 -12.67
N SER A 369 -0.23 -22.10 -12.71
CA SER A 369 -0.68 -20.86 -12.06
C SER A 369 -1.73 -21.12 -11.00
N ILE A 370 -1.75 -20.25 -9.99
CA ILE A 370 -2.76 -20.28 -8.91
C ILE A 370 -3.70 -19.10 -9.13
N ILE A 371 -5.01 -19.36 -9.11
CA ILE A 371 -6.05 -18.33 -9.05
C ILE A 371 -6.94 -18.65 -7.85
N PHE A 372 -6.72 -17.95 -6.75
CA PHE A 372 -7.37 -18.25 -5.46
C PHE A 372 -7.71 -16.98 -4.69
N GLY A 373 -8.57 -17.11 -3.68
CA GLY A 373 -8.96 -16.00 -2.82
C GLY A 373 -10.07 -16.40 -1.87
N ASN A 374 -10.61 -15.40 -1.18
CA ASN A 374 -11.62 -15.59 -0.13
C ASN A 374 -13.07 -15.66 -0.66
N ASN A 375 -13.30 -15.52 -1.97
CA ASN A 375 -14.62 -15.73 -2.58
C ASN A 375 -14.77 -17.18 -3.07
N THR A 376 -16.00 -17.67 -3.20
CA THR A 376 -16.28 -19.01 -3.72
C THR A 376 -16.10 -19.11 -5.24
N GLN A 377 -16.11 -17.97 -5.94
CA GLN A 377 -15.95 -17.85 -7.38
C GLN A 377 -14.90 -16.79 -7.66
N GLU A 378 -13.68 -17.21 -8.00
CA GLU A 378 -12.55 -16.31 -8.29
C GLU A 378 -12.22 -16.15 -9.76
N ILE A 379 -12.99 -16.81 -10.64
CA ILE A 379 -12.81 -16.72 -12.09
C ILE A 379 -14.15 -16.36 -12.74
N GLU A 380 -14.15 -15.33 -13.57
CA GLU A 380 -15.30 -14.95 -14.37
C GLU A 380 -14.95 -14.96 -15.87
N LEU A 381 -15.82 -15.56 -16.68
CA LEU A 381 -15.65 -15.68 -18.12
C LEU A 381 -16.81 -14.97 -18.84
N GLY A 382 -16.51 -13.86 -19.51
CA GLY A 382 -17.50 -13.08 -20.26
C GLY A 382 -17.33 -13.26 -21.78
N ASN A 383 -18.03 -14.24 -22.36
CA ASN A 383 -18.01 -14.50 -23.80
C ASN A 383 -19.29 -13.95 -24.48
N ASN A 384 -19.13 -13.07 -25.47
CA ASN A 384 -20.22 -12.53 -26.27
C ASN A 384 -20.74 -13.45 -27.39
N ASN A 385 -20.09 -14.61 -27.60
CA ASN A 385 -20.37 -15.60 -28.66
C ASN A 385 -20.31 -15.06 -30.09
N LYS A 386 -19.65 -13.91 -30.30
CA LYS A 386 -19.45 -13.26 -31.61
C LYS A 386 -17.97 -13.14 -31.95
N ASN A 387 -17.18 -12.73 -30.98
CA ASN A 387 -15.73 -12.61 -31.08
C ASN A 387 -15.05 -13.91 -30.62
N GLU A 388 -13.79 -14.08 -31.00
CA GLU A 388 -13.00 -15.21 -30.51
C GLU A 388 -12.92 -15.19 -28.97
N PHE A 389 -12.88 -16.38 -28.37
CA PHE A 389 -12.79 -16.57 -26.93
C PHE A 389 -11.90 -17.76 -26.59
N ASN A 390 -10.63 -17.67 -27.01
CA ASN A 390 -9.65 -18.75 -26.88
C ASN A 390 -8.89 -18.63 -25.56
N PHE A 391 -9.06 -19.61 -24.67
CA PHE A 391 -8.34 -19.66 -23.40
C PHE A 391 -7.95 -21.08 -23.00
N LEU A 392 -6.90 -21.20 -22.21
CA LEU A 392 -6.36 -22.44 -21.69
C LEU A 392 -5.85 -22.25 -20.26
N PHE A 393 -6.36 -23.04 -19.33
CA PHE A 393 -5.77 -23.27 -18.02
C PHE A 393 -5.11 -24.65 -18.02
N GLU A 394 -3.80 -24.71 -17.80
CA GLU A 394 -3.00 -25.92 -17.79
C GLU A 394 -2.20 -26.02 -16.48
N ASN A 395 -2.37 -27.11 -15.73
CA ASN A 395 -1.73 -27.32 -14.42
C ASN A 395 -2.00 -26.14 -13.46
N CYS A 396 -3.28 -25.81 -13.25
CA CYS A 396 -3.68 -24.68 -12.43
C CYS A 396 -4.49 -25.11 -11.21
N ILE A 397 -4.35 -24.35 -10.12
CA ILE A 397 -5.24 -24.42 -8.96
C ILE A 397 -6.20 -23.23 -9.03
N MET A 398 -7.50 -23.48 -8.96
CA MET A 398 -8.55 -22.48 -9.17
C MET A 398 -9.62 -22.53 -8.07
N GLN A 399 -9.89 -21.41 -7.42
CA GLN A 399 -11.03 -21.29 -6.52
C GLN A 399 -12.30 -20.95 -7.32
N VAL A 400 -13.14 -21.96 -7.54
CA VAL A 400 -14.43 -21.82 -8.23
C VAL A 400 -15.45 -22.75 -7.58
N ALA A 401 -16.74 -22.46 -7.76
CA ALA A 401 -17.80 -23.32 -7.25
C ALA A 401 -17.73 -24.72 -7.88
N ASP A 402 -18.24 -25.74 -7.19
CA ASP A 402 -18.28 -27.11 -7.71
C ASP A 402 -19.04 -27.22 -9.04
N THR A 403 -20.03 -26.33 -9.24
CA THR A 403 -20.83 -26.19 -10.47
C THR A 403 -20.05 -25.62 -11.66
N PHE A 404 -18.87 -25.04 -11.45
CA PHE A 404 -18.05 -24.49 -12.53
C PHE A 404 -17.52 -25.61 -13.44
N ASN A 405 -17.89 -25.58 -14.72
CA ASN A 405 -17.60 -26.66 -15.65
C ASN A 405 -16.17 -26.59 -16.20
N THR A 406 -15.34 -27.57 -15.84
CA THR A 406 -13.96 -27.74 -16.31
C THR A 406 -13.77 -29.00 -17.18
N SER A 407 -14.85 -29.55 -17.77
CA SER A 407 -14.79 -30.80 -18.53
C SER A 407 -14.12 -30.65 -19.91
N ASN A 408 -14.17 -29.46 -20.51
CA ASN A 408 -13.58 -29.19 -21.81
C ASN A 408 -12.05 -29.21 -21.73
N LYS A 409 -11.42 -30.29 -22.22
CA LYS A 409 -9.97 -30.49 -22.21
C LYS A 409 -9.19 -29.59 -23.17
N ALA A 410 -9.85 -28.93 -24.11
CA ALA A 410 -9.22 -27.89 -24.91
C ALA A 410 -8.91 -26.65 -24.06
N ASN A 411 -9.74 -26.38 -23.04
CA ASN A 411 -9.66 -25.17 -22.22
C ASN A 411 -9.11 -25.45 -20.80
N TYR A 412 -9.23 -26.68 -20.31
CA TYR A 412 -8.83 -27.06 -18.95
C TYR A 412 -8.04 -28.38 -18.95
N LYS A 413 -6.74 -28.30 -18.67
CA LYS A 413 -5.82 -29.43 -18.61
C LYS A 413 -5.20 -29.50 -17.21
N ASN A 414 -5.34 -30.66 -16.54
CA ASN A 414 -4.87 -30.85 -15.16
C ASN A 414 -5.21 -29.69 -14.21
N VAL A 415 -6.50 -29.35 -14.12
CA VAL A 415 -6.97 -28.24 -13.27
C VAL A 415 -7.55 -28.79 -11.99
N TRP A 416 -7.05 -28.26 -10.86
CA TRP A 416 -7.52 -28.57 -9.52
C TRP A 416 -8.41 -27.43 -9.04
N LYS A 417 -9.60 -27.75 -8.52
CA LYS A 417 -10.60 -26.72 -8.21
C LYS A 417 -11.25 -26.83 -6.84
N GLY A 418 -11.55 -25.67 -6.27
CA GLY A 418 -12.30 -25.50 -5.03
C GLY A 418 -11.45 -25.57 -3.77
N VAL A 419 -12.10 -25.34 -2.63
CA VAL A 419 -11.48 -25.17 -1.30
C VAL A 419 -10.63 -26.35 -0.83
N LYS A 420 -10.86 -27.55 -1.35
CA LYS A 420 -10.07 -28.74 -1.02
C LYS A 420 -8.63 -28.69 -1.53
N TYR A 421 -8.36 -27.80 -2.49
CA TYR A 421 -7.03 -27.53 -3.02
C TYR A 421 -6.58 -26.11 -2.68
N ASP A 422 -6.99 -25.59 -1.51
CA ASP A 422 -6.46 -24.33 -1.00
C ASP A 422 -4.93 -24.34 -1.05
N PRO A 423 -4.27 -23.37 -1.70
CA PRO A 423 -2.81 -23.28 -1.76
C PRO A 423 -2.11 -23.26 -0.41
N LEU A 424 -2.80 -22.98 0.69
CA LEU A 424 -2.24 -22.85 2.03
C LEU A 424 -1.07 -21.85 2.04
N PHE A 425 -1.37 -20.59 1.70
CA PHE A 425 -0.40 -19.51 1.84
C PHE A 425 -0.06 -19.27 3.32
N ILE A 426 1.20 -18.95 3.62
CA ILE A 426 1.69 -18.77 5.00
C ILE A 426 0.85 -17.75 5.80
N ASP A 427 0.60 -16.58 5.23
CA ASP A 427 -0.31 -15.58 5.84
C ASP A 427 -0.78 -14.56 4.80
N PRO A 428 -1.86 -14.85 4.06
CA PRO A 428 -2.35 -13.96 3.01
C PRO A 428 -3.16 -12.75 3.55
N TYR A 429 -3.43 -12.66 4.86
CA TYR A 429 -4.30 -11.64 5.42
C TYR A 429 -3.54 -10.50 6.12
N ILE A 430 -2.60 -10.83 7.01
CA ILE A 430 -1.92 -9.83 7.84
C ILE A 430 -0.58 -9.47 7.21
N GLU A 431 0.30 -10.46 7.04
CA GLU A 431 1.64 -10.25 6.48
C GLU A 431 1.67 -10.18 4.95
N LEU A 432 0.55 -10.50 4.27
CA LEU A 432 0.45 -10.60 2.81
C LEU A 432 1.54 -11.53 2.23
N ASN A 433 1.80 -12.64 2.91
CA ASN A 433 2.79 -13.64 2.54
C ASN A 433 2.14 -14.81 1.78
N TYR A 434 2.32 -14.81 0.46
CA TYR A 434 1.78 -15.79 -0.48
C TYR A 434 2.75 -16.93 -0.82
N GLN A 435 3.82 -17.09 -0.05
CA GLN A 435 4.61 -18.32 -0.11
C GLN A 435 3.78 -19.51 0.38
N LEU A 436 4.08 -20.69 -0.15
CA LEU A 436 3.37 -21.92 0.19
C LEU A 436 3.77 -22.42 1.58
N ASP A 437 2.81 -22.98 2.32
CA ASP A 437 3.06 -23.77 3.53
C ASP A 437 3.65 -25.16 3.17
N THR A 438 4.24 -25.83 4.16
CA THR A 438 4.65 -27.25 4.11
C THR A 438 3.57 -28.23 3.62
N LEU A 439 2.30 -27.99 3.93
CA LEU A 439 1.19 -28.86 3.58
C LEU A 439 0.48 -28.46 2.27
N SER A 440 1.02 -27.47 1.56
CA SER A 440 0.38 -26.92 0.37
C SER A 440 0.13 -28.01 -0.69
N PRO A 441 -1.10 -28.09 -1.24
CA PRO A 441 -1.37 -28.95 -2.39
C PRO A 441 -0.72 -28.41 -3.67
N ALA A 442 -0.23 -27.17 -3.70
CA ALA A 442 0.46 -26.62 -4.86
C ALA A 442 1.89 -27.16 -5.02
N LYS A 443 2.38 -27.94 -4.06
CA LYS A 443 3.75 -28.45 -4.02
C LYS A 443 3.98 -29.62 -4.99
N ASP A 444 5.08 -29.61 -5.74
CA ASP A 444 5.58 -30.68 -6.61
C ASP A 444 4.59 -31.17 -7.70
N VAL A 445 3.58 -30.38 -8.06
CA VAL A 445 2.46 -30.83 -8.93
C VAL A 445 2.33 -30.02 -10.23
N GLY A 446 3.24 -29.07 -10.43
CA GLY A 446 3.37 -28.32 -11.67
C GLY A 446 3.85 -29.20 -12.82
N LYS A 447 3.56 -28.73 -14.03
CA LYS A 447 4.05 -29.33 -15.27
C LYS A 447 5.54 -29.08 -15.40
N LEU A 448 6.32 -30.15 -15.57
CA LEU A 448 7.78 -30.09 -15.64
C LEU A 448 8.27 -29.22 -16.81
N GLU A 449 7.64 -29.29 -17.98
CA GLU A 449 8.06 -28.52 -19.16
C GLU A 449 7.98 -27.00 -18.93
N PHE A 450 7.00 -26.54 -18.13
CA PHE A 450 6.93 -25.13 -17.73
C PHE A 450 8.00 -24.81 -16.67
N GLY A 451 8.29 -25.74 -15.75
CA GLY A 451 9.41 -25.60 -14.81
C GLY A 451 10.76 -25.49 -15.53
N GLU A 452 11.01 -26.31 -16.56
CA GLU A 452 12.22 -26.25 -17.38
C GLU A 452 12.32 -24.95 -18.19
N GLN A 453 11.19 -24.43 -18.67
CA GLN A 453 11.12 -23.14 -19.37
C GLN A 453 11.38 -21.96 -18.41
N PHE A 454 10.95 -22.07 -17.15
CA PHE A 454 11.04 -21.05 -16.12
C PHE A 454 11.65 -21.64 -14.83
N PRO A 455 12.96 -21.98 -14.84
CA PRO A 455 13.57 -22.82 -13.80
C PRO A 455 13.74 -22.14 -12.44
N LEU A 456 13.60 -20.82 -12.37
CA LEU A 456 13.73 -20.06 -11.13
C LEU A 456 12.39 -19.45 -10.77
N ASP A 457 12.00 -19.51 -9.50
CA ASP A 457 10.81 -18.85 -8.97
C ASP A 457 11.02 -17.33 -8.75
N ILE A 458 10.00 -16.64 -8.23
CA ILE A 458 10.07 -15.20 -7.93
C ILE A 458 11.13 -14.84 -6.86
N LEU A 459 11.56 -15.82 -6.05
CA LEU A 459 12.61 -15.71 -5.04
C LEU A 459 13.95 -16.31 -5.50
N THR A 460 14.09 -16.59 -6.80
CA THR A 460 15.27 -17.22 -7.43
C THR A 460 15.62 -18.62 -6.91
N LYS A 461 14.62 -19.36 -6.44
CA LYS A 461 14.72 -20.77 -6.06
C LYS A 461 14.52 -21.66 -7.27
N ASP A 462 15.32 -22.71 -7.36
CA ASP A 462 15.28 -23.68 -8.45
C ASP A 462 14.05 -24.59 -8.32
N ARG A 463 13.24 -24.65 -9.38
CA ARG A 463 12.02 -25.48 -9.49
C ARG A 463 12.26 -26.86 -10.07
N THR A 464 13.51 -27.17 -10.42
CA THR A 464 13.92 -28.43 -11.04
C THR A 464 14.72 -29.31 -10.08
N GLY A 465 14.87 -28.87 -8.83
CA GLY A 465 15.73 -29.49 -7.83
C GLY A 465 15.08 -30.57 -6.96
N ASP A 466 13.76 -30.76 -7.06
CA ASP A 466 12.96 -31.71 -6.28
C ASP A 466 12.01 -32.55 -7.17
N SER A 467 10.82 -32.94 -6.68
CA SER A 467 10.01 -33.97 -7.36
C SER A 467 9.21 -33.41 -8.53
N GLY A 468 9.07 -32.08 -8.61
CA GLY A 468 8.47 -31.35 -9.70
C GLY A 468 8.31 -29.88 -9.31
N PRO A 469 8.08 -28.98 -10.27
CA PRO A 469 7.93 -27.57 -9.95
C PRO A 469 6.64 -27.32 -9.17
N ASP A 470 6.64 -26.36 -8.27
CA ASP A 470 5.41 -25.91 -7.61
C ASP A 470 4.52 -25.09 -8.56
N VAL A 471 3.21 -25.19 -8.36
CA VAL A 471 2.23 -24.36 -9.06
C VAL A 471 2.23 -22.96 -8.42
N GLY A 472 2.26 -21.91 -9.26
CA GLY A 472 2.27 -20.51 -8.82
C GLY A 472 3.65 -19.87 -8.82
N ALA A 473 3.73 -18.69 -8.21
CA ALA A 473 4.89 -17.80 -8.25
C ALA A 473 6.09 -18.22 -7.39
N TYR A 474 5.85 -19.09 -6.41
CA TYR A 474 6.82 -19.49 -5.41
C TYR A 474 7.18 -20.97 -5.54
N GLU A 475 8.40 -21.30 -5.13
CA GLU A 475 8.88 -22.67 -4.95
C GLU A 475 9.18 -22.93 -3.47
N ARG A 476 8.65 -24.02 -2.94
CA ARG A 476 8.74 -24.41 -1.54
C ARG A 476 10.01 -25.24 -1.31
N ILE A 477 11.07 -24.57 -0.86
CA ILE A 477 12.30 -25.27 -0.51
C ILE A 477 12.24 -25.86 0.91
N GLU A 478 12.11 -27.18 1.03
CA GLU A 478 12.13 -27.85 2.32
C GLU A 478 13.44 -27.60 3.07
N ARG A 479 13.35 -27.12 4.31
CA ARG A 479 14.52 -27.03 5.17
C ARG A 479 14.94 -28.45 5.52
N LYS A 480 16.10 -28.90 5.02
CA LYS A 480 16.73 -30.10 5.56
C LYS A 480 16.99 -29.83 7.04
N ASN A 481 16.27 -30.53 7.92
CA ASN A 481 16.56 -30.51 9.36
C ASN A 481 18.04 -30.87 9.51
N GLY A 482 18.83 -29.87 9.94
CA GLY A 482 20.23 -30.07 10.27
C GLY A 482 20.32 -31.15 11.33
N ARG A 483 21.06 -32.21 11.04
CA ARG A 483 21.53 -33.15 12.05
C ARG A 483 22.61 -32.49 12.90
#